data_AF-A0A9D6SJA6-F1
#
_entry.id   AF-A0A9D6SJA6-F1
#
_cell.length_a   1.000
_cell.length_b   1.000
_cell.length_c   1.000
_cell.angle_alpha   90.00
_cell.angle_beta   90.00
_cell.angle_gamma   90.00
#
_symmetry.space_group_name_H-M   'P 1'
#
loop_
_entity.id
_entity.type
_entity.pdbx_description
1 polymer ?
#
loop_
_entity_poly.entity_id
_entity_poly.type
_entity_poly.pdbx_seq_one_letter_code
_entity_poly.pdbx_strand_id
1 'polypeptide(L)'
;MAKGTSDPRKQFREAGFEIIEVTGLPGALVVKKGPCKVSIELGAIGEWQPSGPPTLNVRGLDCRLEDHGYQKFWLHDDQRFPIRVSDLRTLHQFDEEVRQILGIPSLYHESLGTRSARSAYDRLTGRPDQ
;
A
#
# COMPACT_ATOMS: atom_id res chain seq x y z
N MET A 1 -27.01 8.63 -3.34
CA MET A 1 -27.39 7.28 -3.79
C MET A 1 -26.33 6.32 -3.27
N ALA A 2 -26.64 5.49 -2.28
CA ALA A 2 -25.70 4.53 -1.72
C ALA A 2 -25.37 3.48 -2.79
N LYS A 3 -24.14 3.52 -3.31
CA LYS A 3 -23.64 2.53 -4.26
C LYS A 3 -23.61 1.20 -3.50
N GLY A 4 -24.48 0.27 -3.86
CA GLY A 4 -24.57 -1.03 -3.18
C GLY A 4 -23.18 -1.66 -3.08
N THR A 5 -22.82 -2.09 -1.87
CA THR A 5 -21.57 -2.77 -1.53
C THR A 5 -21.34 -3.96 -2.47
N SER A 6 -20.61 -3.73 -3.55
CA SER A 6 -20.19 -4.77 -4.47
C SER A 6 -18.97 -5.44 -3.89
N ASP A 7 -19.05 -6.74 -3.66
CA ASP A 7 -17.92 -7.55 -3.24
C ASP A 7 -16.82 -7.53 -4.34
N PRO A 8 -15.64 -6.93 -4.08
CA PRO A 8 -14.63 -6.72 -5.11
C PRO A 8 -13.86 -8.01 -5.45
N ARG A 9 -14.09 -9.12 -4.73
CA ARG A 9 -13.36 -10.39 -4.92
C ARG A 9 -13.38 -10.88 -6.37
N LYS A 10 -14.52 -10.75 -7.06
CA LYS A 10 -14.64 -11.17 -8.46
C LYS A 10 -13.75 -10.31 -9.37
N GLN A 11 -13.82 -8.99 -9.21
CA GLN A 11 -13.05 -8.02 -10.00
C GLN A 11 -11.54 -8.20 -9.79
N PHE A 12 -11.12 -8.44 -8.54
CA PHE A 12 -9.72 -8.77 -8.22
C PHE A 12 -9.26 -10.04 -8.94
N ARG A 13 -10.04 -11.13 -8.89
CA ARG A 13 -9.69 -12.37 -9.60
C ARG A 13 -9.62 -12.18 -11.11
N GLU A 14 -10.57 -11.46 -11.71
CA GLU A 14 -10.58 -11.14 -13.14
C GLU A 14 -9.37 -10.27 -13.55
N ALA A 15 -8.92 -9.37 -12.68
CA ALA A 15 -7.71 -8.58 -12.86
C ALA A 15 -6.41 -9.35 -12.56
N GLY A 16 -6.50 -10.65 -12.23
CA GLY A 16 -5.35 -11.52 -11.99
C GLY A 16 -4.74 -11.43 -10.58
N PHE A 17 -5.50 -10.97 -9.59
CA PHE A 17 -5.08 -10.98 -8.20
C PHE A 17 -5.40 -12.31 -7.52
N GLU A 18 -4.48 -12.74 -6.68
CA GLU A 18 -4.69 -13.76 -5.66
C GLU A 18 -5.34 -13.11 -4.44
N ILE A 19 -6.29 -13.81 -3.82
CA ILE A 19 -7.00 -13.35 -2.62
C ILE A 19 -6.74 -14.33 -1.49
N ILE A 20 -6.25 -13.82 -0.37
CA ILE A 20 -5.95 -14.59 0.84
C ILE A 20 -6.86 -14.05 1.93
N GLU A 21 -7.67 -14.91 2.53
CA GLU A 21 -8.55 -14.54 3.64
C GLU A 21 -7.75 -14.44 4.94
N VAL A 22 -8.04 -13.42 5.75
CA VAL A 22 -7.37 -13.24 7.04
C VAL A 22 -8.17 -13.99 8.10
N THR A 23 -7.62 -15.09 8.61
CA THR A 23 -8.26 -15.89 9.66
C THR A 23 -8.53 -15.04 10.91
N GLY A 24 -9.77 -15.08 11.41
CA GLY A 24 -10.17 -14.40 12.64
C GLY A 24 -10.60 -12.93 12.50
N LEU A 25 -10.51 -12.34 11.29
CA LEU A 25 -10.97 -10.98 11.01
C LEU A 25 -11.97 -10.99 9.84
N PRO A 26 -13.27 -11.18 10.11
CA PRO A 26 -14.28 -11.13 9.06
C PRO A 26 -14.30 -9.73 8.42
N GLY A 27 -14.26 -9.69 7.09
CA GLY A 27 -14.16 -8.43 6.34
C GLY A 27 -12.74 -7.93 6.12
N ALA A 28 -11.69 -8.69 6.45
CA ALA A 28 -10.32 -8.41 6.06
C ALA A 28 -9.80 -9.45 5.05
N LEU A 29 -9.18 -8.96 3.97
CA LEU A 29 -8.61 -9.78 2.90
C LEU A 29 -7.22 -9.24 2.56
N VAL A 30 -6.33 -10.10 2.09
CA VAL A 30 -5.08 -9.68 1.44
C VAL A 30 -5.21 -9.95 -0.04
N VAL A 31 -5.01 -8.92 -0.85
CA VAL A 31 -4.92 -9.05 -2.31
C VAL A 31 -3.47 -8.98 -2.73
N LYS A 32 -3.06 -9.91 -3.59
CA LYS A 32 -1.68 -10.07 -4.06
C LYS A 32 -1.66 -10.18 -5.58
N LYS A 33 -0.68 -9.55 -6.21
CA LYS A 33 -0.41 -9.69 -7.64
C LYS A 33 1.09 -9.56 -7.89
N GLY A 34 1.69 -10.64 -8.41
CA GLY A 34 3.14 -10.73 -8.54
C GLY A 34 3.86 -10.57 -7.19
N PRO A 35 4.86 -9.69 -7.07
CA PRO A 35 5.57 -9.45 -5.81
C PRO A 35 4.81 -8.51 -4.86
N CYS A 36 3.73 -7.86 -5.31
CA CYS A 36 3.02 -6.86 -4.52
C CYS A 36 1.85 -7.47 -3.75
N LYS A 37 1.59 -6.94 -2.55
CA LYS A 37 0.38 -7.25 -1.79
C LYS A 37 -0.07 -6.08 -0.93
N VAL A 38 -1.37 -6.03 -0.65
CA VAL A 38 -1.97 -5.08 0.29
C VAL A 38 -3.14 -5.73 1.01
N SER A 39 -3.31 -5.36 2.28
CA SER A 39 -4.49 -5.74 3.05
C SER A 39 -5.62 -4.75 2.77
N ILE A 40 -6.81 -5.28 2.52
CA ILE A 40 -8.04 -4.51 2.37
C ILE A 40 -9.05 -4.94 3.44
N GLU A 41 -9.86 -3.99 3.87
CA GLU A 41 -10.87 -4.21 4.89
C GLU A 41 -12.20 -3.56 4.51
N LEU A 42 -13.29 -4.13 4.99
CA LEU A 42 -14.62 -3.54 4.90
C LEU A 42 -14.77 -2.49 6.00
N GLY A 43 -14.82 -1.23 5.62
CA GLY A 43 -15.02 -0.11 6.55
C GLY A 43 -16.42 -0.11 7.18
N ALA A 44 -16.59 0.67 8.24
CA ALA A 44 -17.85 0.73 9.01
C ALA A 44 -19.08 1.16 8.18
N ILE A 45 -18.85 1.89 7.08
CA ILE A 45 -19.88 2.34 6.14
C ILE A 45 -20.14 1.35 4.99
N GLY A 46 -19.53 0.16 5.02
CA GLY A 46 -19.74 -0.89 4.02
C GLY A 46 -18.95 -0.70 2.71
N GLU A 47 -17.89 0.10 2.74
CA GLU A 47 -16.98 0.30 1.60
C GLU A 47 -15.65 -0.43 1.85
N TRP A 48 -15.10 -1.06 0.81
CA TRP A 48 -13.80 -1.72 0.89
C TRP A 48 -12.67 -0.70 0.70
N GLN A 49 -11.69 -0.71 1.59
CA GLN A 49 -10.55 0.21 1.57
C GLN A 49 -9.24 -0.52 1.90
N PRO A 50 -8.09 -0.05 1.41
CA PRO A 50 -6.79 -0.53 1.90
C PRO A 50 -6.63 -0.20 3.39
N SER A 51 -6.22 -1.17 4.21
CA SER A 51 -5.94 -0.95 5.63
C SER A 51 -4.53 -0.40 5.88
N GLY A 52 -3.70 -0.32 4.83
CA GLY A 52 -2.35 0.23 4.89
C GLY A 52 -1.72 0.36 3.50
N PRO A 53 -0.48 0.90 3.42
CA PRO A 53 0.24 1.00 2.17
C PRO A 53 0.58 -0.39 1.61
N PRO A 54 0.68 -0.53 0.28
CA PRO A 54 1.09 -1.79 -0.34
C PRO A 54 2.55 -2.13 0.01
N THR A 55 2.84 -3.42 0.00
CA THR A 55 4.17 -3.98 0.23
C THR A 55 4.66 -4.70 -1.00
N LEU A 56 5.98 -4.76 -1.17
CA LEU A 56 6.63 -5.48 -2.25
C LEU A 56 7.55 -6.55 -1.66
N ASN A 57 7.44 -7.77 -2.16
CA ASN A 57 8.29 -8.88 -1.77
C ASN A 57 9.65 -8.75 -2.47
N VAL A 58 10.69 -8.44 -1.71
CA VAL A 58 12.07 -8.40 -2.19
C VAL A 58 12.82 -9.60 -1.63
N ARG A 59 13.13 -10.57 -2.50
CA ARG A 59 13.91 -11.77 -2.13
C ARG A 59 13.33 -12.53 -0.93
N GLY A 60 12.00 -12.64 -0.85
CA GLY A 60 11.30 -13.33 0.25
C GLY A 60 10.92 -12.43 1.42
N LEU A 61 11.38 -11.17 1.45
CA LEU A 61 11.06 -10.21 2.51
C LEU A 61 9.94 -9.28 2.07
N ASP A 62 8.89 -9.12 2.88
CA ASP A 62 7.85 -8.15 2.60
C ASP A 62 8.28 -6.77 3.07
N CYS A 63 8.56 -5.90 2.10
CA CYS A 63 9.10 -4.58 2.35
C CYS A 63 8.03 -3.50 2.18
N ARG A 64 8.06 -2.51 3.08
CA ARG A 64 7.28 -1.28 2.97
C ARG A 64 8.15 -0.18 2.37
N LEU A 65 7.50 0.76 1.68
CA LEU A 65 8.17 1.95 1.17
C LEU A 65 8.41 2.94 2.32
N GLU A 66 9.64 3.45 2.42
CA GLU A 66 10.02 4.53 3.34
C GLU A 66 10.75 5.64 2.56
N ASP A 67 10.44 6.89 2.89
CA ASP A 67 10.99 8.09 2.25
C ASP A 67 11.95 8.81 3.21
N HIS A 68 13.17 9.08 2.73
CA HIS A 68 14.21 9.81 3.46
C HIS A 68 14.64 11.06 2.68
N GLY A 69 13.65 11.88 2.31
CA GLY A 69 13.86 13.12 1.56
C GLY A 69 14.23 12.87 0.09
N TYR A 70 15.52 12.65 -0.19
CA TYR A 70 16.05 12.53 -1.56
C TYR A 70 16.00 11.10 -2.11
N GLN A 71 15.89 10.09 -1.25
CA GLN A 71 15.91 8.68 -1.64
C GLN A 71 14.79 7.91 -0.96
N LYS A 72 14.21 6.97 -1.70
CA LYS A 72 13.25 5.97 -1.22
C LYS A 72 13.97 4.68 -0.86
N PHE A 73 13.50 4.03 0.20
CA PHE A 73 14.06 2.80 0.74
C PHE A 73 12.98 1.75 0.87
N TRP A 74 13.37 0.50 0.67
CA TRP A 74 12.64 -0.62 1.20
C TRP A 74 12.99 -0.78 2.68
N LEU A 75 11.96 -0.89 3.50
CA LEU A 75 12.05 -1.16 4.93
C LEU A 75 11.45 -2.53 5.23
N HIS A 76 12.23 -3.39 5.87
CA HIS A 76 11.78 -4.63 6.48
C HIS A 76 12.38 -4.73 7.88
N ASP A 77 11.53 -4.83 8.90
CA ASP A 77 11.89 -4.61 10.29
C ASP A 77 12.65 -3.28 10.46
N ASP A 78 13.95 -3.34 10.78
CA ASP A 78 14.84 -2.18 10.91
C ASP A 78 15.90 -2.10 9.80
N GLN A 79 15.85 -3.03 8.83
CA GLN A 79 16.79 -3.04 7.70
C GLN A 79 16.26 -2.18 6.56
N ARG A 80 17.15 -1.32 6.05
CA ARG A 80 16.88 -0.42 4.93
C ARG A 80 17.80 -0.75 3.76
N PHE A 81 17.24 -0.74 2.56
CA PHE A 81 18.02 -0.84 1.33
C PHE A 81 17.40 0.02 0.23
N PRO A 82 18.22 0.57 -0.68
CA PRO A 82 17.74 1.50 -1.69
C PRO A 82 16.76 0.81 -2.65
N ILE A 83 15.66 1.49 -2.97
CA ILE A 83 14.68 1.02 -3.95
C ILE A 83 15.23 1.15 -5.38
N ARG A 84 14.88 0.20 -6.25
CA ARG A 84 15.07 0.36 -7.70
C ARG A 84 13.87 1.06 -8.32
N VAL A 85 14.11 1.85 -9.36
CA VAL A 85 13.03 2.54 -10.10
C VAL A 85 12.00 1.55 -10.65
N SER A 86 12.41 0.37 -11.09
CA SER A 86 11.51 -0.72 -11.54
C SER A 86 10.52 -1.10 -10.45
N ASP A 87 11.00 -1.31 -9.22
CA ASP A 87 10.19 -1.80 -8.12
C ASP A 87 9.18 -0.74 -7.68
N LEU A 88 9.58 0.54 -7.72
CA LEU A 88 8.68 1.67 -7.44
C LEU A 88 7.56 1.76 -8.49
N ARG A 89 7.86 1.57 -9.78
CA ARG A 89 6.84 1.56 -10.84
C ARG A 89 5.89 0.38 -10.68
N THR A 90 6.41 -0.80 -10.33
CA THR A 90 5.60 -1.98 -10.07
C THR A 90 4.66 -1.77 -8.87
N LEU A 91 5.16 -1.18 -7.78
CA LEU A 91 4.33 -0.87 -6.61
C LEU A 91 3.27 0.19 -6.93
N HIS A 92 3.61 1.22 -7.70
CA HIS A 92 2.69 2.27 -8.11
C HIS A 92 1.56 1.71 -8.99
N GLN A 93 1.88 0.96 -10.05
CA GLN A 93 0.89 0.34 -10.93
C GLN A 93 -0.05 -0.59 -10.15
N PHE A 94 0.48 -1.34 -9.18
CA PHE A 94 -0.30 -2.17 -8.29
C PHE A 94 -1.29 -1.35 -7.44
N ASP A 95 -0.83 -0.25 -6.83
CA ASP A 95 -1.68 0.62 -6.00
C ASP A 95 -2.82 1.25 -6.83
N GLU A 96 -2.52 1.72 -8.04
CA GLU A 96 -3.51 2.30 -8.95
C GLU A 96 -4.57 1.27 -9.37
N GLU A 97 -4.17 0.04 -9.70
CA GLU A 97 -5.12 -1.03 -10.03
C GLU A 97 -6.03 -1.39 -8.84
N VAL A 98 -5.47 -1.48 -7.63
CA VAL A 98 -6.25 -1.73 -6.41
C VAL A 98 -7.26 -0.62 -6.19
N ARG A 99 -6.83 0.65 -6.26
CA ARG A 99 -7.72 1.81 -6.12
C ARG A 99 -8.82 1.82 -7.17
N GLN A 100 -8.49 1.52 -8.42
CA GLN A 100 -9.46 1.44 -9.51
C GLN A 100 -10.53 0.37 -9.25
N ILE A 101 -10.13 -0.83 -8.82
CA ILE A 101 -11.07 -1.93 -8.50
C ILE A 101 -11.97 -1.53 -7.32
N LEU A 102 -11.40 -0.91 -6.29
CA LEU A 102 -12.16 -0.45 -5.13
C LEU A 102 -13.01 0.80 -5.42
N GLY A 103 -12.88 1.39 -6.61
CA GLY A 103 -13.57 2.63 -6.98
C GLY A 103 -13.08 3.86 -6.21
N ILE A 104 -11.88 3.79 -5.64
CA ILE A 104 -11.23 4.90 -4.93
C ILE A 104 -10.65 5.85 -5.99
N PRO A 105 -10.99 7.15 -5.96
CA PRO A 105 -10.43 8.10 -6.89
C PRO A 105 -8.91 8.19 -6.72
N SER A 106 -8.18 8.08 -7.84
CA SER A 106 -6.75 8.38 -7.87
C SER A 106 -6.58 9.89 -7.99
N LEU A 107 -6.37 10.55 -6.84
CA LEU A 107 -6.06 11.98 -6.81
C LEU A 107 -4.57 12.16 -7.06
N TYR A 108 -4.21 13.09 -7.93
CA TYR A 108 -2.82 13.33 -8.34
C TYR A 108 -1.84 13.47 -7.16
N HIS A 109 -2.28 14.12 -6.08
CA HIS A 109 -1.48 14.34 -4.86
C HIS A 109 -1.46 13.16 -3.88
N GLU A 110 -2.29 12.14 -4.08
CA GLU A 110 -2.36 10.95 -3.22
C GLU A 110 -1.70 9.72 -3.85
N SER A 111 -1.28 9.84 -5.10
CA SER A 111 -0.59 8.79 -5.84
C SER A 111 0.80 8.49 -5.28
N LEU A 112 1.20 7.22 -5.42
CA LEU A 112 2.48 6.70 -4.92
C LEU A 112 3.64 7.34 -5.71
N GLY A 113 4.35 8.28 -5.08
CA GLY A 113 5.41 9.08 -5.72
C GLY A 113 5.36 10.57 -5.37
N THR A 114 4.15 11.12 -5.19
CA THR A 114 3.94 12.51 -4.76
C THR A 114 3.93 12.65 -3.23
N ARG A 115 3.52 11.59 -2.54
CA ARG A 115 3.46 11.53 -1.08
C ARG A 115 4.56 10.64 -0.50
N SER A 116 5.05 11.02 0.68
CA SER A 116 5.90 10.15 1.49
C SER A 116 5.06 9.05 2.15
N ALA A 117 5.40 7.78 1.92
CA ALA A 117 4.72 6.63 2.52
C ALA A 117 4.97 6.57 4.03
N ARG A 118 6.24 6.65 4.42
CA ARG A 118 6.69 6.85 5.80
C ARG A 118 7.85 7.82 5.78
N SER A 119 7.73 8.92 6.51
CA SER A 119 8.83 9.88 6.69
C SER A 119 9.39 9.71 8.10
N ALA A 120 10.57 9.14 8.22
CA ALA A 120 11.33 9.19 9.47
C ALA A 120 12.03 10.54 9.54
N TYR A 121 11.35 11.56 10.08
CA TYR A 121 11.98 12.84 10.30
C TYR A 121 12.86 12.73 11.55
N ASP A 122 14.17 12.80 11.37
CA ASP A 122 15.11 12.91 12.48
C ASP A 122 14.97 14.34 13.05
N ARG A 123 14.12 14.48 14.06
CA ARG A 123 14.08 15.74 14.81
C ARG A 123 15.40 15.81 15.58
N LEU A 124 16.24 16.79 15.25
CA LEU A 124 17.36 17.19 16.09
C LEU A 124 16.84 17.42 17.52
N THR A 125 17.09 16.46 18.40
CA THR A 125 16.82 16.61 19.83
C THR A 125 17.84 17.62 20.36
N GLY A 126 17.37 18.77 20.84
CA GLY A 126 18.22 19.78 21.47
C GLY A 126 18.81 20.83 20.52
N ARG A 127 17.96 21.64 19.88
CA ARG A 127 18.38 23.03 19.66
C ARG A 127 18.28 23.72 21.02
N PRO A 128 19.38 24.07 21.71
CA PRO A 128 19.29 25.05 22.77
C PRO A 128 18.82 26.35 22.11
N ASP A 129 17.71 26.87 22.61
CA ASP A 129 17.23 28.19 22.25
C ASP A 129 18.37 29.19 22.51
N GLN A 130 18.83 29.90 21.47
CA GLN A 130 19.72 31.05 21.62
C GLN A 130 18.93 32.26 22.08
#